data_AF-A0A920FWF3-F1
#
_entry.id   AF-A0A920FWF3-F1
#
_cell.length_a   1.000
_cell.length_b   1.000
_cell.length_c   1.000
_cell.angle_alpha   90.00
_cell.angle_beta   90.00
_cell.angle_gamma   90.00
#
_symmetry.space_group_name_H-M   'P 1'
#
loop_
_entity.id
_entity.type
_entity.pdbx_description
1 polymer ?
#
loop_
_entity_poly.entity_id
_entity_poly.type
_entity_poly.pdbx_seq_one_letter_code
_entity_poly.pdbx_strand_id
1 'polypeptide(L)'
;MRIPDAISFDQAAAAMLKGLTVRYLLKDSFEVKSHHTVLFHAAAGGVGLIAGQWMQVLGAKTIGTAGSDDKCNLAKDHGYGKQLTTPMKTFYKEFKKLQTNQG
;
A
#
# COMPACT_ATOMS: atom_id res chain seq x y z
N MET A 1 -22.86 -12.15 -0.79
CA MET A 1 -22.19 -11.50 0.35
C MET A 1 -23.14 -10.48 0.93
N ARG A 2 -23.32 -10.43 2.26
CA ARG A 2 -24.15 -9.41 2.91
C ARG A 2 -23.29 -8.18 3.19
N ILE A 3 -23.76 -6.99 2.81
CA ILE A 3 -23.07 -5.73 3.10
C ILE A 3 -23.42 -5.32 4.55
N PRO A 4 -22.44 -4.98 5.40
CA PRO A 4 -22.71 -4.46 6.75
C PRO A 4 -23.46 -3.13 6.70
N ASP A 5 -24.37 -2.89 7.65
CA ASP A 5 -25.22 -1.69 7.68
C ASP A 5 -24.43 -0.36 7.74
N ALA A 6 -23.19 -0.40 8.24
CA ALA A 6 -22.29 0.75 8.30
C ALA A 6 -21.64 1.13 6.95
N ILE A 7 -21.82 0.32 5.90
CA ILE A 7 -21.20 0.53 4.58
C ILE A 7 -22.29 0.75 3.56
N SER A 8 -22.24 1.89 2.85
CA SER A 8 -23.20 2.16 1.79
C SER A 8 -22.99 1.23 0.58
N PHE A 9 -24.03 1.06 -0.24
CA PHE A 9 -23.90 0.28 -1.49
C PHE A 9 -22.81 0.84 -2.41
N ASP A 10 -22.68 2.17 -2.51
CA ASP A 10 -21.63 2.80 -3.33
C ASP A 10 -20.23 2.50 -2.80
N GLN A 11 -20.04 2.55 -1.48
CA GLN A 11 -18.76 2.18 -0.85
C GLN A 11 -18.44 0.71 -1.09
N ALA A 12 -19.43 -0.18 -0.92
CA ALA A 12 -19.26 -1.61 -1.15
C ALA A 12 -18.90 -1.90 -2.61
N ALA A 13 -19.61 -1.30 -3.57
CA ALA A 13 -19.35 -1.44 -5.00
C ALA A 13 -17.95 -0.93 -5.36
N ALA A 14 -17.57 0.24 -4.85
CA ALA A 14 -16.26 0.84 -5.10
C ALA A 14 -15.10 0.04 -4.46
N ALA A 15 -15.34 -0.65 -3.34
CA ALA A 15 -14.30 -1.39 -2.62
C ALA A 15 -14.11 -2.82 -3.14
N MET A 16 -15.18 -3.49 -3.62
CA MET A 16 -15.16 -4.93 -3.89
C MET A 16 -14.07 -5.33 -4.88
N LEU A 17 -14.02 -4.73 -6.07
CA LEU A 17 -13.01 -5.06 -7.08
C LEU A 17 -11.59 -4.74 -6.59
N LYS A 18 -11.41 -3.57 -5.95
CA LYS A 18 -10.10 -3.14 -5.46
C LYS A 18 -9.58 -4.07 -4.36
N GLY A 19 -10.45 -4.46 -3.43
CA GLY A 19 -10.13 -5.40 -2.35
C GLY A 19 -9.78 -6.80 -2.88
N LEU A 20 -10.49 -7.28 -3.90
CA LEU A 20 -10.14 -8.54 -4.57
C LEU A 20 -8.76 -8.47 -5.22
N THR A 21 -8.42 -7.37 -5.88
CA THR A 21 -7.08 -7.15 -6.44
C THR A 21 -6.01 -7.15 -5.34
N VAL A 22 -6.24 -6.48 -4.22
CA VAL A 22 -5.30 -6.48 -3.08
C VAL A 22 -5.10 -7.89 -2.52
N ARG A 23 -6.19 -8.64 -2.29
CA ARG A 23 -6.10 -10.03 -1.84
C ARG A 23 -5.27 -10.87 -2.81
N TYR A 24 -5.58 -10.80 -4.10
CA TYR A 24 -4.84 -11.54 -5.12
C TYR A 24 -3.35 -11.20 -5.08
N LEU A 25 -2.98 -9.92 -5.05
CA LEU A 25 -1.58 -9.50 -5.04
C LEU A 25 -0.82 -9.94 -3.78
N LEU A 26 -1.43 -9.84 -2.60
CA LEU A 26 -0.76 -10.06 -1.31
C LEU A 26 -0.85 -11.51 -0.81
N LYS A 27 -1.67 -12.37 -1.43
CA LYS A 27 -1.87 -13.76 -1.03
C LYS A 27 -1.62 -14.76 -2.15
N ASP A 28 -2.17 -14.51 -3.33
CA ASP A 28 -2.20 -15.50 -4.41
C ASP A 28 -1.01 -15.33 -5.36
N SER A 29 -0.66 -14.08 -5.73
CA SER A 29 0.48 -13.77 -6.59
C SER A 29 1.81 -13.84 -5.83
N PHE A 30 1.83 -13.32 -4.60
CA PHE A 30 2.97 -13.41 -3.70
C PHE A 30 2.47 -13.32 -2.27
N GLU A 31 2.79 -14.32 -1.44
CA GLU A 31 2.33 -14.33 -0.07
C GLU A 31 3.14 -13.37 0.80
N VAL A 32 2.62 -12.17 1.05
CA VAL A 32 3.28 -11.17 1.88
C VAL A 32 3.26 -11.57 3.36
N LYS A 33 4.42 -11.43 4.01
CA LYS A 33 4.68 -11.75 5.41
C LYS A 33 5.38 -10.57 6.09
N SER A 34 5.41 -10.57 7.42
CA SER A 34 5.96 -9.46 8.23
C SER A 34 7.44 -9.15 7.97
N HIS A 35 8.24 -10.14 7.58
CA HIS A 35 9.66 -9.93 7.28
C HIS A 35 9.90 -9.32 5.88
N HIS A 36 8.87 -9.21 5.04
CA HIS A 36 9.01 -8.63 3.72
C HIS A 36 9.01 -7.10 3.78
N THR A 37 9.81 -6.51 2.89
CA THR A 37 9.72 -5.09 2.54
C THR A 37 9.06 -4.96 1.17
N VAL A 38 7.95 -4.23 1.09
CA VAL A 38 7.13 -4.13 -0.12
C VAL A 38 7.17 -2.70 -0.65
N LEU A 39 7.52 -2.54 -1.93
CA LEU A 39 7.34 -1.30 -2.67
C LEU A 39 5.98 -1.35 -3.39
N PHE A 40 5.14 -0.34 -3.18
CA PHE A 40 3.85 -0.22 -3.85
C PHE A 40 3.74 1.08 -4.63
N HIS A 41 3.48 0.96 -5.94
CA HIS A 41 3.29 2.12 -6.81
C HIS A 41 1.89 2.69 -6.74
N ALA A 42 1.80 4.02 -6.92
CA ALA A 42 0.55 4.76 -6.79
C ALA A 42 -0.15 4.46 -5.46
N ALA A 43 0.60 4.55 -4.37
CA ALA A 43 0.16 4.20 -3.01
C ALA A 43 -1.11 4.95 -2.57
N ALA A 44 -1.30 6.17 -3.07
CA ALA A 44 -2.48 6.99 -2.80
C ALA A 44 -3.68 6.71 -3.73
N GLY A 45 -3.59 5.71 -4.60
CA GLY A 45 -4.66 5.30 -5.52
C GLY A 45 -5.64 4.33 -4.87
N GLY A 46 -6.77 4.07 -5.52
CA GLY A 46 -7.86 3.27 -4.93
C GLY A 46 -7.45 1.87 -4.45
N VAL A 47 -6.55 1.18 -5.17
CA VAL A 47 -6.00 -0.12 -4.73
C VAL A 47 -4.91 0.08 -3.67
N GLY A 48 -4.03 1.07 -3.86
CA GLY A 48 -2.92 1.36 -2.95
C GLY A 48 -3.39 1.65 -1.53
N LEU A 49 -4.45 2.47 -1.37
CA LEU A 49 -4.98 2.80 -0.04
C LEU A 49 -5.52 1.58 0.72
N ILE A 50 -6.05 0.57 0.02
CA ILE A 50 -6.49 -0.68 0.65
C ILE A 50 -5.28 -1.59 0.93
N ALA A 51 -4.33 -1.64 0.01
CA ALA A 51 -3.12 -2.45 0.14
C ALA A 51 -2.27 -2.02 1.34
N GLY A 52 -2.10 -0.71 1.55
CA GLY A 52 -1.36 -0.15 2.70
C GLY A 52 -1.92 -0.63 4.03
N GLN A 53 -3.24 -0.58 4.20
CA GLN A 53 -3.92 -1.05 5.41
C GLN A 53 -3.69 -2.56 5.64
N TRP A 54 -3.81 -3.36 4.58
CA TRP A 54 -3.60 -4.81 4.68
C TRP A 54 -2.15 -5.15 5.00
N MET A 55 -1.18 -4.51 4.34
CA MET A 55 0.24 -4.73 4.61
C MET A 55 0.64 -4.28 6.02
N GLN A 56 0.03 -3.21 6.54
CA GLN A 56 0.22 -2.79 7.93
C GLN A 56 -0.28 -3.87 8.91
N VAL A 57 -1.47 -4.44 8.67
CA VAL A 57 -2.00 -5.56 9.49
C VAL A 57 -1.12 -6.80 9.38
N LEU A 58 -0.56 -7.08 8.21
CA LEU A 58 0.39 -8.19 8.00
C LEU A 58 1.77 -7.93 8.62
N GLY A 59 2.04 -6.72 9.11
CA GLY A 59 3.30 -6.31 9.72
C GLY A 59 4.45 -6.15 8.73
N ALA A 60 4.16 -6.07 7.43
CA ALA A 60 5.20 -5.89 6.40
C ALA A 60 5.72 -4.45 6.40
N LYS A 61 7.00 -4.27 6.09
CA LYS A 61 7.56 -2.92 5.90
C LYS A 61 7.13 -2.37 4.54
N THR A 62 6.35 -1.31 4.54
CA THR A 62 5.81 -0.73 3.30
C THR A 62 6.58 0.51 2.86
N ILE A 63 6.86 0.60 1.57
CA ILE A 63 7.39 1.78 0.88
C ILE A 63 6.38 2.13 -0.23
N GLY A 64 6.02 3.40 -0.34
CA GLY A 64 5.05 3.85 -1.35
C GLY A 64 5.61 4.89 -2.31
N THR A 65 5.05 4.96 -3.51
CA THR A 65 5.27 6.13 -4.40
C THR A 65 3.94 6.83 -4.69
N ALA A 66 3.95 8.16 -4.70
CA ALA A 66 2.79 8.97 -5.07
C ALA A 66 3.21 10.19 -5.90
N GLY A 67 2.22 10.88 -6.48
CA GLY A 67 2.46 11.97 -7.44
C GLY A 67 2.59 13.37 -6.83
N SER A 68 2.33 13.53 -5.54
CA SER A 68 2.39 14.81 -4.82
C SER A 68 2.53 14.57 -3.32
N ASP A 69 2.93 15.59 -2.57
CA ASP A 69 3.10 15.50 -1.11
C ASP A 69 1.79 15.21 -0.38
N ASP A 70 0.67 15.81 -0.81
CA ASP A 70 -0.66 15.51 -0.28
C ASP A 70 -1.04 14.04 -0.45
N LYS A 71 -0.71 13.46 -1.62
CA LYS A 71 -0.93 12.04 -1.90
C LYS A 71 0.00 11.16 -1.06
N CYS A 72 1.24 11.60 -0.81
CA CYS A 72 2.13 10.90 0.10
C CYS A 72 1.56 10.89 1.52
N ASN A 73 1.05 12.03 2.02
CA ASN A 73 0.44 12.10 3.35
C ASN A 73 -0.80 11.21 3.44
N LEU A 74 -1.68 11.24 2.43
CA LEU A 74 -2.82 10.33 2.35
C LEU A 74 -2.39 8.85 2.41
N ALA A 75 -1.32 8.47 1.71
CA ALA A 75 -0.80 7.11 1.79
C ALA A 75 -0.29 6.76 3.20
N LYS A 76 0.40 7.68 3.90
CA LYS A 76 0.86 7.44 5.28
C LYS A 76 -0.31 7.12 6.21
N ASP A 77 -1.39 7.89 6.09
CA ASP A 77 -2.60 7.73 6.90
C ASP A 77 -3.29 6.38 6.63
N HIS A 78 -2.97 5.74 5.50
CA HIS A 78 -3.51 4.44 5.08
C HIS A 78 -2.48 3.30 5.15
N GLY A 79 -1.55 3.38 6.09
CA GLY A 79 -0.71 2.25 6.49
C GLY A 79 0.66 2.18 5.83
N TYR A 80 1.01 3.16 4.99
CA TYR A 80 2.37 3.26 4.44
C TYR A 80 3.35 3.85 5.45
N GLY A 81 4.58 3.33 5.45
CA GLY A 81 5.66 3.78 6.33
C GLY A 81 6.19 5.17 5.97
N LYS A 82 7.19 5.65 6.74
CA LYS A 82 7.80 6.97 6.55
C LYS A 82 8.48 7.16 5.19
N GLN A 83 8.78 6.06 4.48
CA GLN A 83 9.43 6.08 3.17
C GLN A 83 8.40 6.17 2.05
N LEU A 84 8.03 7.39 1.69
CA LEU A 84 7.19 7.70 0.52
C LEU A 84 7.93 8.68 -0.38
N THR A 85 8.11 8.34 -1.65
CA THR A 85 8.92 9.14 -2.58
C THR A 85 8.11 9.71 -3.72
N THR A 86 8.37 10.98 -4.02
CA THR A 86 7.97 11.66 -5.26
C THR A 86 9.23 12.20 -5.96
N PRO A 87 9.41 12.05 -7.29
CA PRO A 87 8.90 11.00 -8.19
C PRO A 87 9.79 9.74 -8.17
N MET A 88 9.35 8.67 -8.85
CA MET A 88 10.03 7.37 -9.03
C MET A 88 11.56 7.45 -9.29
N LYS A 89 12.04 8.51 -9.96
CA LYS A 89 13.48 8.72 -10.22
C LYS A 89 14.31 8.87 -8.92
N THR A 90 13.70 9.33 -7.83
CA THR A 90 14.34 9.45 -6.52
C THR A 90 14.33 8.13 -5.75
N PHE A 91 13.37 7.23 -6.03
CA PHE A 91 13.26 5.94 -5.37
C PHE A 91 14.55 5.13 -5.49
N TYR A 92 15.18 5.06 -6.66
CA TYR A 92 16.40 4.25 -6.81
C TYR A 92 17.54 4.72 -5.87
N LYS A 93 17.66 6.04 -5.64
CA LYS A 93 18.64 6.60 -4.70
C LYS A 93 18.29 6.27 -3.25
N GLU A 94 17.02 6.30 -2.89
CA GLU A 94 16.56 5.96 -1.54
C GLU A 94 16.58 4.46 -1.27
N PHE A 95 16.23 3.63 -2.25
CA PHE A 95 16.31 2.18 -2.20
C PHE A 95 17.73 1.72 -1.89
N LYS A 96 18.74 2.30 -2.56
CA LYS A 96 20.14 2.03 -2.24
C LYS A 96 20.47 2.32 -0.77
N LYS A 97 20.00 3.43 -0.21
CA LYS A 97 20.21 3.78 1.21
C LYS A 97 19.49 2.79 2.14
N LEU A 98 18.33 2.29 1.75
CA LEU A 98 17.53 1.35 2.54
C LEU A 98 18.15 -0.06 2.57
N GLN A 99 18.90 -0.46 1.55
CA GLN A 99 19.65 -1.72 1.55
C GLN A 99 20.94 -1.66 2.36
N THR A 100 21.58 -0.49 2.50
CA THR A 100 22.83 -0.35 3.29
C THR A 100 22.60 -0.49 4.80
N ASN A 101 21.37 -0.34 5.28
CA ASN A 101 20.98 -0.47 6.69
C ASN A 101 20.41 -1.87 7.06
N GLN A 102 20.60 -2.89 6.21
CA GLN A 102 20.23 -4.28 6.50
C GLN A 102 21.47 -5.15 6.72
N GLY A 103 22.31 -4.76 7.68
CA GLY A 103 23.32 -5.65 8.28
C GLY A 103 22.68 -6.65 9.22
#